data_AF-D1BR79-F1
#
_entry.id   AF-D1BR79-F1
#
_cell.length_a   1.000
_cell.length_b   1.000
_cell.length_c   1.000
_cell.angle_alpha   90.00
_cell.angle_beta   90.00
_cell.angle_gamma   90.00
#
_symmetry.space_group_name_H-M   'P 1'
#
loop_
_entity.id
_entity.type
_entity.pdbx_description
1 polymer ?
#
loop_
_entity_poly.entity_id
_entity_poly.type
_entity_poly.pdbx_seq_one_letter_code
_entity_poly.pdbx_strand_id
1 'polypeptide(L)'
;MIVLLTGMSGAGKTAALRELASRGHAVQDLDYEGYSVLVANPEQPVGWEQRWDLGKVRTLLDAHADGTLFVAGTVHNQGELYDRFGAVVLLTAPPSVLLERIEARTDNPYGKDAAGRAQIEHDIVAVEPLLRRRATHVLSTDRPSSQVADDLERIASGSSPPR
;
A
#
# COMPACT_ATOMS: atom_id res chain seq x y z
N MET A 1 14.47 -6.12 8.34
CA MET A 1 13.27 -5.32 8.71
C MET A 1 12.24 -5.45 7.62
N ILE A 2 10.95 -5.42 7.95
CA ILE A 2 9.86 -5.42 6.97
C ILE A 2 9.07 -4.13 7.09
N VAL A 3 8.84 -3.45 5.97
CA VAL A 3 8.09 -2.19 5.88
C VAL A 3 6.84 -2.42 5.02
N LEU A 4 5.66 -2.13 5.57
CA LEU A 4 4.41 -2.15 4.82
C LEU A 4 4.12 -0.77 4.22
N LEU A 5 3.89 -0.72 2.91
CA LEU A 5 3.35 0.43 2.18
C LEU A 5 1.85 0.24 1.98
N THR A 6 1.05 1.01 2.72
CA THR A 6 -0.42 1.02 2.59
C THR A 6 -0.89 2.37 2.05
N GLY A 7 -2.10 2.44 1.50
CA GLY A 7 -2.71 3.68 1.01
C GLY A 7 -3.79 3.43 -0.02
N MET A 8 -4.57 4.46 -0.31
CA MET A 8 -5.69 4.36 -1.26
C MET A 8 -5.22 3.98 -2.68
N SER A 9 -6.15 3.53 -3.52
CA SER A 9 -5.86 3.34 -4.95
C SER A 9 -5.37 4.67 -5.55
N GLY A 10 -4.33 4.62 -6.38
CA GLY A 10 -3.67 5.81 -6.93
C GLY A 10 -2.63 6.49 -6.01
N ALA A 11 -2.48 6.04 -4.76
CA ALA A 11 -1.55 6.66 -3.80
C ALA A 11 -0.06 6.40 -4.07
N GLY A 12 0.29 5.72 -5.17
CA GLY A 12 1.68 5.53 -5.59
C GLY A 12 2.41 4.34 -4.99
N LYS A 13 1.71 3.39 -4.33
CA LYS A 13 2.30 2.15 -3.78
C LYS A 13 3.18 1.39 -4.79
N THR A 14 2.61 1.06 -5.96
CA THR A 14 3.34 0.34 -7.01
C THR A 14 4.51 1.15 -7.58
N ALA A 15 4.36 2.48 -7.71
CA ALA A 15 5.45 3.34 -8.16
C ALA A 15 6.61 3.38 -7.14
N ALA A 16 6.29 3.43 -5.84
CA ALA A 16 7.29 3.35 -4.78
C ALA A 16 7.99 1.98 -4.77
N LEU A 17 7.26 0.87 -4.92
CA LEU A 17 7.89 -0.46 -5.05
C LEU A 17 8.81 -0.56 -6.27
N ARG A 18 8.38 -0.06 -7.44
CA ARG A 18 9.22 -0.06 -8.66
C ARG A 18 10.52 0.74 -8.46
N GLU A 19 10.43 1.90 -7.81
CA GLU A 19 11.60 2.71 -7.46
C GLU A 19 12.52 2.02 -6.44
N LEU A 20 11.96 1.39 -5.41
CA LEU A 20 12.77 0.65 -4.43
C LEU A 20 13.45 -0.57 -5.06
N ALA A 21 12.74 -1.28 -5.94
CA ALA A 21 13.30 -2.42 -6.68
C ALA A 21 14.43 -1.98 -7.62
N SER A 22 14.30 -0.84 -8.30
CA SER A 22 15.36 -0.31 -9.17
C SER A 22 16.64 0.07 -8.40
N ARG A 23 16.50 0.35 -7.09
CA ARG A 23 17.60 0.59 -6.15
C ARG A 23 18.15 -0.68 -5.49
N GLY A 24 17.62 -1.85 -5.83
CA GLY A 24 18.10 -3.15 -5.34
C GLY A 24 17.47 -3.63 -4.04
N HIS A 25 16.38 -3.02 -3.57
CA HIS A 25 15.65 -3.53 -2.41
C HIS A 25 14.78 -4.73 -2.76
N ALA A 26 14.61 -5.64 -1.80
CA ALA A 26 13.59 -6.68 -1.89
C ALA A 26 12.21 -6.04 -1.76
N VAL A 27 11.32 -6.36 -2.71
CA VAL A 27 9.95 -5.86 -2.75
C VAL A 27 8.94 -6.98 -2.98
N GLN A 28 7.74 -6.83 -2.44
CA GLN A 28 6.60 -7.68 -2.79
C GLN A 28 5.31 -6.86 -2.84
N ASP A 29 4.53 -7.01 -3.91
CA ASP A 29 3.15 -6.52 -3.95
C ASP A 29 2.20 -7.64 -3.49
N LEU A 30 1.50 -7.44 -2.37
CA LEU A 30 0.59 -8.41 -1.74
C LEU A 30 -0.83 -8.34 -2.32
N ASP A 31 -1.12 -7.32 -3.14
CA ASP A 31 -2.38 -7.24 -3.86
C ASP A 31 -2.40 -8.20 -5.07
N TYR A 32 -1.28 -8.86 -5.40
CA TYR A 32 -1.14 -9.79 -6.52
C TYR A 32 -0.51 -11.13 -6.10
N GLU A 33 -0.16 -11.96 -7.10
CA GLU A 33 0.65 -13.18 -6.94
C GLU A 33 0.11 -14.23 -5.96
N GLY A 34 -1.21 -14.21 -5.73
CA GLY A 34 -1.89 -15.20 -4.91
C GLY A 34 -1.76 -14.98 -3.40
N TYR A 35 -1.25 -13.82 -2.97
CA TYR A 35 -1.24 -13.39 -1.56
C TYR A 35 -2.58 -12.81 -1.10
N SER A 36 -3.51 -12.61 -2.03
CA SER A 36 -4.82 -12.07 -1.74
C SER A 36 -5.92 -12.83 -2.47
N VAL A 37 -7.12 -12.72 -1.91
CA VAL A 37 -8.36 -13.32 -2.41
C VAL A 37 -9.44 -12.25 -2.49
N LEU A 38 -10.31 -12.38 -3.49
CA LEU A 38 -11.53 -11.59 -3.58
C LEU A 38 -12.65 -12.31 -2.85
N VAL A 39 -13.31 -11.61 -1.94
CA VAL A 39 -14.44 -12.13 -1.15
C VAL A 39 -15.66 -11.29 -1.49
N ALA A 40 -16.81 -11.93 -1.69
CA ALA A 40 -18.07 -11.21 -1.90
C ALA A 40 -18.37 -10.31 -0.69
N ASN A 41 -18.65 -9.05 -0.97
CA ASN A 41 -19.03 -8.06 0.03
C ASN A 41 -20.07 -7.13 -0.59
N PRO A 42 -21.38 -7.42 -0.43
CA PRO A 42 -22.45 -6.65 -1.06
C PRO A 42 -22.61 -5.24 -0.47
N GLU A 43 -21.94 -4.92 0.64
CA GLU A 43 -21.95 -3.57 1.22
C GLU A 43 -21.00 -2.61 0.49
N GLN A 44 -20.04 -3.16 -0.25
CA GLN A 44 -19.08 -2.40 -1.04
C GLN A 44 -19.64 -2.06 -2.43
N PRO A 45 -19.43 -0.86 -2.97
CA PRO A 45 -19.85 -0.49 -4.33
C PRO A 45 -19.50 -1.50 -5.44
N VAL A 46 -18.33 -2.15 -5.36
CA VAL A 46 -17.94 -3.18 -6.35
C VAL A 46 -18.49 -4.58 -6.05
N GLY A 47 -19.17 -4.76 -4.92
CA GLY A 47 -19.78 -6.03 -4.50
C GLY A 47 -18.78 -7.07 -3.95
N TRP A 48 -17.51 -6.69 -3.80
CA TRP A 48 -16.45 -7.52 -3.27
C TRP A 48 -15.44 -6.69 -2.49
N GLU A 49 -14.63 -7.37 -1.70
CA GLU A 49 -13.44 -6.81 -1.09
C GLU A 49 -12.24 -7.75 -1.27
N GLN A 50 -11.06 -7.15 -1.31
CA GLN A 50 -9.82 -7.90 -1.32
C GLN A 50 -9.34 -8.15 0.11
N ARG A 51 -8.90 -9.38 0.39
CA ARG A 51 -8.31 -9.77 1.67
C ARG A 51 -6.99 -10.48 1.43
N TRP A 52 -6.04 -10.31 2.32
CA TRP A 52 -4.82 -11.13 2.29
C TRP A 52 -5.11 -12.55 2.75
N ASP A 53 -4.50 -13.52 2.07
CA ASP A 53 -4.31 -14.88 2.59
C ASP A 53 -3.25 -14.82 3.69
N LEU A 54 -3.71 -14.70 4.94
CA LEU A 54 -2.83 -14.50 6.08
C LEU A 54 -1.82 -15.64 6.27
N GLY A 55 -2.14 -16.86 5.83
CA GLY A 55 -1.21 -17.99 5.91
C GLY A 55 -0.02 -17.76 4.97
N LYS A 56 -0.30 -17.48 3.70
CA LYS A 56 0.76 -17.22 2.71
C LYS A 56 1.55 -15.97 3.02
N VAL A 57 0.88 -14.89 3.41
CA VAL A 57 1.59 -13.65 3.77
C VAL A 57 2.47 -13.90 4.98
N ARG A 58 2.00 -14.58 6.05
CA ARG A 58 2.87 -14.93 7.19
C ARG A 58 4.08 -15.75 6.76
N THR A 59 3.89 -16.78 5.94
CA THR A 59 5.01 -17.59 5.44
C THR A 59 6.04 -16.75 4.68
N LEU A 60 5.60 -15.84 3.82
CA LEU A 60 6.49 -14.90 3.13
C LEU A 60 7.27 -14.02 4.12
N LEU A 61 6.57 -13.40 5.08
CA LEU A 61 7.17 -12.48 6.04
C LEU A 61 8.16 -13.21 6.97
N ASP A 62 7.81 -14.41 7.44
CA ASP A 62 8.63 -15.21 8.35
C ASP A 62 9.86 -15.82 7.63
N ALA A 63 9.82 -15.97 6.30
CA ALA A 63 10.96 -16.42 5.50
C ALA A 63 12.02 -15.33 5.29
N HIS A 64 11.70 -14.06 5.54
CA HIS A 64 12.63 -12.94 5.36
C HIS A 64 13.66 -12.90 6.50
N ALA A 65 14.90 -13.27 6.19
CA ALA A 65 15.98 -13.36 7.20
C ALA A 65 16.88 -12.11 7.25
N ASP A 66 17.18 -11.48 6.11
CA ASP A 66 18.25 -10.49 5.99
C ASP A 66 17.83 -9.22 5.23
N GLY A 67 18.37 -8.07 5.63
CA GLY A 67 18.11 -6.80 4.96
C GLY A 67 16.68 -6.26 5.15
N THR A 68 16.27 -5.38 4.23
CA THR A 68 14.93 -4.75 4.26
C THR A 68 14.05 -5.33 3.15
N LEU A 69 12.84 -5.74 3.52
CA LEU A 69 11.77 -6.08 2.59
C LEU A 69 10.69 -5.00 2.65
N PHE A 70 10.36 -4.42 1.50
CA PHE A 70 9.21 -3.53 1.36
C PHE A 70 8.05 -4.29 0.75
N VAL A 71 6.96 -4.42 1.50
CA VAL A 71 5.72 -5.02 0.99
C VAL A 71 4.69 -3.93 0.75
N ALA A 72 3.88 -4.04 -0.30
CA ALA A 72 2.75 -3.13 -0.51
C ALA A 72 1.43 -3.88 -0.58
N GLY A 73 0.38 -3.20 -0.13
CA GLY A 73 -0.99 -3.68 -0.26
C GLY A 73 -1.90 -2.89 0.65
N THR A 74 -3.21 -2.94 0.41
CA THR A 74 -4.18 -2.26 1.28
C THR A 74 -5.48 -3.03 1.31
N VAL A 75 -5.65 -3.81 2.38
CA VAL A 75 -6.82 -4.66 2.62
C VAL A 75 -7.32 -4.50 4.04
N HIS A 76 -8.57 -4.87 4.30
CA HIS A 76 -9.19 -4.71 5.61
C HIS A 76 -8.46 -5.50 6.72
N ASN A 77 -8.02 -6.73 6.42
CA ASN A 77 -7.38 -7.62 7.40
C ASN A 77 -5.87 -7.42 7.56
N GLN A 78 -5.26 -6.39 6.95
CA GLN A 78 -3.81 -6.15 7.09
C GLN A 78 -3.37 -5.88 8.53
N GLY A 79 -4.28 -5.36 9.36
CA GLY A 79 -4.03 -5.09 10.78
C GLY A 79 -3.68 -6.34 11.60
N GLU A 80 -4.03 -7.53 11.12
CA GLU A 80 -3.71 -8.81 11.76
C GLU A 80 -2.23 -9.21 11.67
N LEU A 81 -1.43 -8.48 10.88
CA LEU A 81 0.00 -8.71 10.68
C LEU A 81 0.86 -7.51 11.08
N TYR A 82 0.29 -6.48 11.72
CA TYR A 82 1.06 -5.28 12.09
C TYR A 82 2.20 -5.56 13.06
N ASP A 83 2.11 -6.62 13.86
CA ASP A 83 3.18 -7.09 14.72
C ASP A 83 4.37 -7.70 13.97
N ARG A 84 4.24 -7.95 12.66
CA ARG A 84 5.32 -8.42 11.77
C ARG A 84 6.02 -7.29 11.00
N PHE A 85 5.48 -6.07 11.03
CA PHE A 85 6.07 -4.92 10.34
C PHE A 85 6.85 -4.05 11.32
N GLY A 86 8.11 -3.74 10.98
CA GLY A 86 8.90 -2.75 11.72
C GLY A 86 8.41 -1.32 11.47
N ALA A 87 7.77 -1.07 10.33
CA ALA A 87 7.08 0.16 10.02
C ALA A 87 5.86 -0.08 9.12
N VAL A 88 4.77 0.60 9.42
CA VAL A 88 3.59 0.72 8.56
C VAL A 88 3.54 2.15 8.03
N VAL A 89 3.77 2.34 6.74
CA VAL A 89 3.85 3.63 6.07
C VAL A 89 2.60 3.84 5.23
N LEU A 90 1.81 4.85 5.59
CA LEU A 90 0.68 5.29 4.79
C LEU A 90 1.17 6.27 3.71
N LEU A 91 1.02 5.89 2.45
CA LEU A 91 1.19 6.77 1.30
C LEU A 91 -0.11 7.52 1.02
N THR A 92 -0.01 8.83 0.84
CA THR A 92 -1.16 9.73 0.66
C THR A 92 -0.96 10.64 -0.54
N ALA A 93 -2.07 11.08 -1.13
CA ALA A 93 -2.12 12.19 -2.07
C ALA A 93 -3.52 12.83 -1.97
N PRO A 94 -3.69 14.08 -2.43
CA PRO A 94 -5.02 14.69 -2.50
C PRO A 94 -5.99 13.81 -3.33
N PRO A 95 -7.29 13.72 -2.97
CA PRO A 95 -8.26 12.92 -3.71
C PRO A 95 -8.27 13.21 -5.22
N SER A 96 -8.19 14.48 -5.62
CA SER A 96 -8.11 14.85 -7.04
C SER A 96 -6.92 14.22 -7.76
N VAL A 97 -5.75 14.18 -7.11
CA VAL A 97 -4.52 13.58 -7.65
C VAL A 97 -4.63 12.06 -7.74
N LEU A 98 -5.23 11.40 -6.73
CA LEU A 98 -5.48 9.96 -6.77
C LEU A 98 -6.33 9.60 -8.00
N LEU A 99 -7.43 10.33 -8.17
CA LEU A 99 -8.40 10.12 -9.23
C LEU A 99 -7.83 10.42 -10.63
N GLU A 100 -7.03 11.48 -10.77
CA GLU A 100 -6.30 11.78 -12.01
C GLU A 100 -5.33 10.66 -12.38
N ARG A 101 -4.56 10.14 -11.41
CA ARG A 101 -3.64 9.01 -11.63
C ARG A 101 -4.37 7.74 -12.03
N ILE A 102 -5.53 7.47 -11.44
CA ILE A 102 -6.37 6.31 -11.79
C ILE A 102 -6.89 6.43 -13.22
N GLU A 103 -7.28 7.62 -13.66
CA GLU A 103 -7.72 7.84 -15.04
C GLU A 103 -6.56 7.62 -16.03
N ALA A 104 -5.39 8.18 -15.72
CA ALA A 104 -4.22 8.17 -16.59
C ALA A 104 -3.48 6.82 -16.66
N ARG A 105 -3.56 5.97 -15.62
CA ARG A 105 -2.82 4.70 -15.59
C ARG A 105 -3.28 3.73 -16.67
N THR A 106 -2.36 2.96 -17.22
CA THR A 106 -2.63 1.99 -18.30
C THR A 106 -2.50 0.54 -17.86
N ASP A 107 -1.96 0.29 -16.67
CA ASP A 107 -1.58 -1.03 -16.17
C ASP A 107 -2.65 -1.69 -15.28
N ASN A 108 -3.62 -0.93 -14.78
CA ASN A 108 -4.69 -1.46 -13.92
C ASN A 108 -6.06 -0.79 -14.25
N PRO A 109 -7.07 -1.57 -14.69
CA PRO A 109 -8.37 -1.02 -15.09
C PRO A 109 -9.30 -0.65 -13.92
N TYR A 110 -9.00 -1.09 -12.69
CA TYR A 110 -9.84 -0.84 -11.51
C TYR A 110 -10.09 0.67 -11.32
N GLY A 111 -11.29 1.07 -10.90
CA GLY A 111 -11.59 2.48 -10.65
C GLY A 111 -11.90 3.35 -11.87
N LYS A 112 -11.82 2.78 -13.08
CA LYS A 112 -12.20 3.49 -14.33
C LYS A 112 -13.68 3.37 -14.68
N ASP A 113 -14.37 2.37 -14.14
CA ASP A 113 -15.82 2.25 -14.24
C ASP A 113 -16.52 2.94 -13.06
N ALA A 114 -17.85 3.11 -13.16
CA ALA A 114 -18.62 3.80 -12.14
C ALA A 114 -18.57 3.12 -10.77
N ALA A 115 -18.59 1.78 -10.73
CA ALA A 115 -18.57 1.01 -9.49
C ALA A 115 -17.21 1.12 -8.79
N GLY A 116 -16.12 0.93 -9.52
CA GLY A 116 -14.77 1.10 -8.99
C GLY A 116 -14.50 2.54 -8.58
N ARG A 117 -15.02 3.52 -9.32
CA ARG A 117 -14.91 4.93 -8.94
C ARG A 117 -15.61 5.21 -7.60
N ALA A 118 -16.85 4.75 -7.46
CA ALA A 118 -17.60 4.87 -6.22
C ALA A 118 -16.90 4.15 -5.05
N GLN A 119 -16.27 3.00 -5.30
CA GLN A 119 -15.47 2.29 -4.30
C GLN A 119 -14.28 3.11 -3.82
N ILE A 120 -13.53 3.72 -4.75
CA ILE A 120 -12.35 4.52 -4.40
C ILE A 120 -12.75 5.76 -3.60
N GLU A 121 -13.83 6.43 -3.99
CA GLU A 121 -14.38 7.56 -3.26
C GLU A 121 -14.86 7.15 -1.86
N HIS A 122 -15.51 5.99 -1.74
CA HIS A 122 -15.87 5.39 -0.46
C HIS A 122 -14.63 5.13 0.41
N ASP A 123 -13.61 4.47 -0.13
CA ASP A 123 -12.40 4.10 0.59
C ASP A 123 -11.64 5.33 1.12
N ILE A 124 -11.55 6.40 0.31
CA ILE A 124 -10.92 7.65 0.72
C ILE A 124 -11.59 8.23 1.98
N VAL A 125 -12.92 8.20 2.03
CA VAL A 125 -13.70 8.76 3.15
C VAL A 125 -13.71 7.82 4.36
N ALA A 126 -13.94 6.53 4.13
CA ALA A 126 -14.18 5.56 5.20
C ALA A 126 -12.92 4.86 5.70
N VAL A 127 -11.95 4.59 4.83
CA VAL A 127 -10.80 3.73 5.11
C VAL A 127 -9.53 4.53 5.39
N GLU A 128 -9.21 5.57 4.61
CA GLU A 128 -7.97 6.35 4.81
C GLU A 128 -7.80 6.87 6.25
N PRO A 129 -8.84 7.42 6.92
CA PRO A 129 -8.71 7.87 8.31
C PRO A 129 -8.33 6.74 9.28
N LEU A 130 -8.79 5.51 9.02
CA LEU A 130 -8.46 4.33 9.82
C LEU A 130 -7.00 3.92 9.58
N LEU A 131 -6.55 3.93 8.33
CA LEU A 131 -5.15 3.67 7.99
C LEU A 131 -4.23 4.69 8.67
N ARG A 132 -4.60 5.97 8.63
CA ARG A 132 -3.82 7.05 9.24
C ARG A 132 -3.65 6.87 10.75
N ARG A 133 -4.69 6.40 11.45
CA ARG A 133 -4.62 6.11 12.90
C ARG A 133 -3.69 4.95 13.25
N ARG A 134 -3.46 4.03 12.31
CA ARG A 134 -2.66 2.83 12.52
C ARG A 134 -1.27 2.89 11.92
N ALA A 135 -1.02 3.84 11.03
CA ALA A 135 0.27 4.02 10.40
C ALA A 135 1.29 4.52 11.43
N THR A 136 2.51 3.99 11.34
CA THR A 136 3.66 4.51 12.07
C THR A 136 4.20 5.80 11.43
N HIS A 137 4.06 5.91 10.10
CA HIS A 137 4.53 7.05 9.31
C HIS A 137 3.49 7.38 8.23
N VAL A 138 3.41 8.66 7.87
CA VAL A 138 2.57 9.11 6.76
C VAL A 138 3.43 9.91 5.79
N LEU A 139 3.43 9.54 4.52
CA LEU A 139 4.19 10.21 3.47
C LEU A 139 3.25 10.74 2.39
N SER A 140 3.48 11.99 1.97
CA SER A 140 2.89 12.50 0.75
C SER A 140 3.62 11.93 -0.46
N THR A 141 2.84 11.56 -1.48
CA THR A 141 3.32 11.14 -2.80
C THR A 141 3.06 12.19 -3.87
N ASP A 142 2.71 13.41 -3.48
CA ASP A 142 2.62 14.57 -4.38
C ASP A 142 4.01 15.15 -4.70
N ARG A 143 4.93 14.25 -5.06
CA ARG A 143 6.35 14.47 -5.33
C ARG A 143 6.92 13.25 -6.05
N PRO A 144 8.11 13.35 -6.67
CA PRO A 144 8.71 12.24 -7.42
C PRO A 144 8.87 10.95 -6.59
N SER A 145 8.71 9.79 -7.22
CA SER A 145 8.88 8.47 -6.59
C SER A 145 10.24 8.31 -5.93
N SER A 146 11.28 8.91 -6.51
CA SER A 146 12.64 8.89 -5.96
C SER A 146 12.72 9.50 -4.57
N GLN A 147 12.07 10.64 -4.34
CA GLN A 147 12.04 11.28 -3.01
C GLN A 147 11.21 10.48 -2.01
N VAL A 148 10.14 9.81 -2.48
CA VAL A 148 9.36 8.91 -1.63
C VAL A 148 10.22 7.71 -1.22
N ALA A 149 10.98 7.12 -2.15
CA ALA A 149 11.89 6.02 -1.86
C ALA A 149 13.02 6.42 -0.89
N ASP A 150 13.60 7.62 -1.04
CA ASP A 150 14.59 8.15 -0.08
C ASP A 150 14.04 8.17 1.35
N ASP A 151 12.78 8.58 1.51
CA ASP A 151 12.12 8.61 2.82
C ASP A 151 11.81 7.22 3.36
N LEU A 152 11.41 6.29 2.49
CA LEU A 152 11.17 4.89 2.85
C LEU A 152 12.45 4.18 3.30
N GLU A 153 13.57 4.42 2.61
CA GLU A 153 14.89 3.92 3.01
C GLU A 153 15.34 4.50 4.35
N ARG A 154 15.06 5.78 4.59
CA ARG A 154 15.35 6.42 5.87
C ARG A 154 14.53 5.82 7.01
N ILE A 155 13.24 5.58 6.78
CA ILE A 155 12.36 4.89 7.74
C ILE A 155 12.88 3.48 8.02
N ALA A 156 13.26 2.73 6.98
CA ALA A 156 13.77 1.37 7.10
C ALA A 156 15.11 1.28 7.84
N SER A 157 15.94 2.32 7.80
CA SER A 157 17.20 2.39 8.54
C SER A 157 17.04 2.90 9.98
N GLY A 158 15.83 3.27 10.41
CA GLY A 158 15.58 3.83 11.75
C GLY A 158 16.15 5.23 11.95
N SER A 159 16.56 5.91 10.88
CA SER A 159 17.14 7.25 10.94
C SER A 159 16.01 8.29 10.98
N SER A 160 15.92 9.11 12.03
CA SER A 160 15.07 10.32 11.96
C SER A 160 15.79 11.40 11.13
N PRO A 161 15.08 12.26 10.38
CA PRO A 161 15.71 13.39 9.71
C PRO A 161 16.43 14.28 10.76
N PRO A 162 17.58 14.90 10.41
CA PRO A 162 18.19 15.89 11.29
C PRO A 162 17.15 17.00 11.57
N ARG A 163 16.99 17.32 12.85
CA ARG A 163 16.10 18.38 13.33
C ARG A 163 16.48 19.75 12.79
#